data_AF-A0A7Y4XWX6-F1
#
_entry.id   AF-A0A7Y4XWX6-F1
#
_cell.length_a   1.000
_cell.length_b   1.000
_cell.length_c   1.000
_cell.angle_alpha   90.00
_cell.angle_beta   90.00
_cell.angle_gamma   90.00
#
_symmetry.space_group_name_H-M   'P 1'
#
loop_
_entity.id
_entity.type
_entity.pdbx_description
1 polymer ?
#
loop_
_entity_poly.entity_id
_entity_poly.type
_entity_poly.pdbx_seq_one_letter_code
_entity_poly.pdbx_strand_id
1 'polypeptide(L)'
;MSNDDPFGNSYIDDDKTILRPMPGGGRKPMASPSPSFTPPRAQSVPVSASMSENLRAACANATHNPISGAAISLLSIVASVRNTAAHPNVEGLRASVIEEIKQFEIKIKNQGVSGEQVQAARYALCTLLDETVLNTPWGSNSIWGTQSLLIFFHKESWGGEKFFLILKNCMQQPGTHLDLLELLYFCLCLGFQGRYRVEDHGASKLEDIRENAYQIIQRQRGDVERSLSIHWRGIKNKRNTLAELIPFWVIGSVAALLLMLSFLGFLYAINSASNPLLAKLYALKDSFNVQPVVAEETLPVITTPAIALLDTLNTFLKPEVDRGEVALLKSNGKTVIRIMSKSFFASGSDKIMIQYYPLLDKISQALSQVSERIMVVGHTDSSPIFSAKFPSNWDLSKARALSVTEVLTNNHKISATIVYEGRADTQPMVPNNSSEHKAMNRRVEIIL
;
A
#
# COMPACT_ATOMS: atom_id res chain seq x y z
N MET A 1 -39.45 26.12 -13.00
CA MET A 1 -39.42 26.49 -14.43
C MET A 1 -38.78 25.31 -15.15
N SER A 2 -39.50 24.77 -16.14
CA SER A 2 -39.12 23.77 -17.16
C SER A 2 -38.35 22.51 -16.73
N ASN A 3 -38.97 21.35 -16.94
CA ASN A 3 -38.48 20.02 -16.55
C ASN A 3 -37.99 19.17 -17.75
N ASP A 4 -37.63 19.80 -18.87
CA ASP A 4 -37.17 19.10 -20.08
C ASP A 4 -35.93 19.80 -20.67
N ASP A 5 -34.74 19.33 -20.28
CA ASP A 5 -33.49 19.58 -21.00
C ASP A 5 -32.87 18.21 -21.37
N PRO A 6 -32.81 17.86 -22.67
CA PRO A 6 -32.34 16.55 -23.13
C PRO A 6 -30.81 16.39 -23.12
N PHE A 7 -30.05 17.36 -22.57
CA PHE A 7 -28.59 17.28 -22.45
C PHE A 7 -28.07 17.31 -21.00
N GLY A 8 -28.93 17.13 -20.01
CA GLY A 8 -28.55 17.07 -18.59
C GLY A 8 -27.82 15.77 -18.23
N ASN A 9 -26.49 15.78 -18.35
CA ASN A 9 -25.64 14.70 -17.82
C ASN A 9 -25.82 14.56 -16.30
N SER A 10 -26.40 13.44 -15.89
CA SER A 10 -26.72 13.09 -14.51
C SER A 10 -25.54 12.44 -13.78
N TYR A 11 -24.38 13.08 -13.73
CA TYR A 11 -23.28 12.64 -12.88
C TYR A 11 -22.44 13.81 -12.34
N ILE A 12 -22.53 13.99 -11.02
CA ILE A 12 -21.60 14.70 -10.13
C ILE A 12 -21.69 16.23 -10.18
N ASP A 13 -22.50 16.80 -9.29
CA ASP A 13 -22.45 18.21 -8.90
C ASP A 13 -22.56 18.29 -7.37
N ASP A 14 -21.48 17.89 -6.69
CA ASP A 14 -21.38 17.86 -5.21
C ASP A 14 -20.84 19.18 -4.62
N ASP A 15 -20.54 20.20 -5.42
CA ASP A 15 -20.00 21.49 -4.94
C ASP A 15 -21.07 22.57 -4.75
N LYS A 16 -22.10 22.26 -3.94
CA LYS A 16 -22.98 23.31 -3.38
C LYS A 16 -22.32 23.97 -2.18
N THR A 17 -21.76 25.16 -2.39
CA THR A 17 -21.29 26.03 -1.30
C THR A 17 -22.47 26.49 -0.45
N ILE A 18 -22.62 25.94 0.77
CA ILE A 18 -23.64 26.35 1.74
C ILE A 18 -23.08 27.49 2.60
N LEU A 19 -23.58 28.71 2.39
CA LEU A 19 -23.34 29.85 3.28
C LEU A 19 -24.20 29.70 4.55
N ARG A 20 -23.56 29.44 5.70
CA ARG A 20 -24.20 29.48 7.02
C ARG A 20 -24.14 30.91 7.60
N PRO A 21 -25.28 31.56 7.90
CA PRO A 21 -25.26 32.79 8.68
C PRO A 21 -25.02 32.49 10.17
N MET A 22 -24.12 33.23 10.81
CA MET A 22 -23.98 33.24 12.27
C MET A 22 -25.10 34.10 12.89
N PRO A 23 -25.81 33.63 13.92
CA PRO A 23 -26.70 34.47 14.70
C PRO A 23 -25.90 35.20 15.79
N GLY A 24 -26.04 36.52 15.86
CA GLY A 24 -25.57 37.32 17.00
C GLY A 24 -24.21 37.98 16.82
N GLY A 25 -24.20 39.14 16.15
CA GLY A 25 -23.08 40.08 16.16
C GLY A 25 -23.64 41.51 16.13
N GLY A 26 -23.57 42.20 17.27
CA GLY A 26 -24.21 43.50 17.49
C GLY A 26 -23.81 44.58 16.49
N ARG A 27 -24.80 45.40 16.10
CA ARG A 27 -24.62 46.64 15.35
C ARG A 27 -23.60 47.55 16.05
N LYS A 28 -22.48 47.85 15.38
CA LYS A 28 -21.67 49.05 15.71
C LYS A 28 -22.31 50.28 15.06
N PRO A 29 -22.30 51.45 15.74
CA PRO A 29 -22.90 52.67 15.22
C PRO A 29 -22.10 53.25 14.04
N MET A 30 -22.84 53.89 13.16
CA MET A 30 -22.44 54.50 11.89
C MET A 30 -21.36 55.58 12.10
N ALA A 31 -20.19 55.40 11.50
CA ALA A 31 -19.17 56.44 11.42
C ALA A 31 -19.45 57.36 10.20
N SER A 32 -19.14 58.64 10.40
CA SER A 32 -19.35 59.82 9.56
C SER A 32 -18.92 59.67 8.08
N PRO A 33 -19.46 60.49 7.15
CA PRO A 33 -19.18 60.35 5.72
C PRO A 33 -17.71 60.64 5.41
N SER A 34 -17.07 59.72 4.68
CA SER A 34 -15.71 59.87 4.15
C SER A 34 -15.65 60.99 3.12
N PRO A 35 -14.53 61.74 3.01
CA PRO A 35 -14.38 62.76 1.98
C PRO A 35 -14.39 62.10 0.59
N SER A 36 -15.09 62.73 -0.34
CA SER A 36 -15.18 62.34 -1.75
C SER A 36 -13.80 62.15 -2.37
N PHE A 37 -13.46 60.91 -2.68
CA PHE A 37 -12.26 60.57 -3.44
C PHE A 37 -12.51 60.96 -4.90
N THR A 38 -12.03 62.13 -5.32
CA THR A 38 -11.88 62.44 -6.75
C THR A 38 -10.76 61.55 -7.30
N PRO A 39 -11.02 60.64 -8.25
CA PRO A 39 -9.96 59.86 -8.86
C PRO A 39 -8.97 60.82 -9.53
N PRO A 40 -7.66 60.61 -9.37
CA PRO A 40 -6.69 61.43 -10.06
C PRO A 40 -6.92 61.32 -11.57
N ARG A 41 -7.04 62.48 -12.23
CA ARG A 41 -7.08 62.61 -13.68
C ARG A 41 -5.98 61.73 -14.27
N ALA A 42 -6.36 60.77 -15.12
CA ALA A 42 -5.44 59.87 -15.79
C ALA A 42 -4.32 60.69 -16.44
N GLN A 43 -3.13 60.66 -15.82
CA GLN A 43 -1.92 61.13 -16.45
C GLN A 43 -1.66 60.16 -17.60
N SER A 44 -1.55 60.68 -18.82
CA SER A 44 -1.12 59.93 -19.99
C SER A 44 0.24 59.33 -19.70
N VAL A 45 0.26 58.04 -19.33
CA VAL A 45 1.49 57.26 -19.23
C VAL A 45 2.13 57.30 -20.62
N PRO A 46 3.37 57.78 -20.78
CA PRO A 46 4.06 57.65 -22.04
C PRO A 46 4.16 56.16 -22.35
N VAL A 47 3.77 55.78 -23.58
CA VAL A 47 3.96 54.43 -24.10
C VAL A 47 5.46 54.22 -24.31
N SER A 48 6.23 54.08 -23.23
CA SER A 48 7.48 53.36 -23.26
C SER A 48 7.11 51.88 -23.15
N ALA A 49 6.69 51.32 -24.28
CA ALA A 49 6.54 49.89 -24.50
C ALA A 49 7.93 49.20 -24.50
N SER A 50 8.71 49.40 -23.44
CA SER A 50 9.94 48.65 -23.24
C SER A 50 9.62 47.47 -22.35
N MET A 51 9.38 46.32 -22.97
CA MET A 51 9.63 45.02 -22.34
C MET A 51 10.91 45.14 -21.49
N SER A 52 10.86 44.79 -20.20
CA SER A 52 12.05 44.96 -19.34
C SER A 52 13.23 44.19 -19.93
N GLU A 53 14.44 44.74 -19.82
CA GLU A 53 15.67 44.13 -20.37
C GLU A 53 15.81 42.67 -19.92
N ASN A 54 15.44 42.40 -18.67
CA ASN A 54 15.43 41.07 -18.06
C ASN A 54 14.42 40.12 -18.73
N LEU A 55 13.23 40.61 -19.06
CA LEU A 55 12.21 39.79 -19.71
C LEU A 55 12.55 39.55 -21.19
N ARG A 56 13.16 40.53 -21.87
CA ARG A 56 13.73 40.33 -23.21
C ARG A 56 14.83 39.28 -23.20
N ALA A 57 15.77 39.37 -22.27
CA ALA A 57 16.85 38.41 -22.13
C ALA A 57 16.32 37.01 -21.79
N ALA A 58 15.33 36.91 -20.89
CA ALA A 58 14.70 35.64 -20.54
C ALA A 58 13.98 35.00 -21.74
N CYS A 59 13.22 35.78 -22.51
CA CYS A 59 12.55 35.26 -23.71
C CYS A 59 13.55 34.89 -24.81
N ALA A 60 14.62 35.68 -25.01
CA ALA A 60 15.67 35.37 -25.97
C ALA A 60 16.45 34.11 -25.60
N ASN A 61 16.68 33.86 -24.31
CA ASN A 61 17.31 32.64 -23.81
C ASN A 61 16.38 31.41 -23.87
N ALA A 62 15.06 31.62 -23.82
CA ALA A 62 14.08 30.54 -23.96
C ALA A 62 13.99 30.03 -25.40
N THR A 63 14.17 30.92 -26.38
CA THR A 63 14.24 30.54 -27.79
C THR A 63 15.63 29.99 -28.11
N HIS A 64 15.72 28.71 -28.50
CA HIS A 64 16.98 28.10 -28.96
C HIS A 64 17.44 28.61 -30.35
N ASN A 65 16.66 29.51 -30.96
CA ASN A 65 16.87 30.06 -32.28
C ASN A 65 17.45 31.50 -32.20
N PRO A 66 18.65 31.75 -32.76
CA PRO A 66 19.30 33.06 -32.73
C PRO A 66 18.50 34.16 -33.44
N ILE A 67 17.90 33.84 -34.59
CA ILE A 67 17.11 34.79 -35.40
C ILE A 67 15.84 35.19 -34.65
N SER A 68 15.05 34.22 -34.19
CA SER A 68 13.80 34.50 -33.46
C SER A 68 14.06 35.19 -32.13
N GLY A 69 15.09 34.78 -31.39
CA GLY A 69 15.47 35.40 -30.11
C GLY A 69 15.86 36.87 -30.25
N ALA A 70 16.57 37.22 -31.32
CA ALA A 70 16.91 38.61 -31.62
C ALA A 70 15.69 39.44 -32.07
N ALA A 71 14.69 38.82 -32.70
CA ALA A 71 13.51 39.50 -33.22
C ALA A 71 12.42 39.82 -32.17
N ILE A 72 12.52 39.31 -30.94
CA ILE A 72 11.48 39.42 -29.90
C ILE A 72 11.03 40.88 -29.67
N SER A 73 11.96 41.83 -29.61
CA SER A 73 11.63 43.25 -29.45
C SER A 73 10.71 43.74 -30.58
N LEU A 74 11.05 43.45 -31.84
CA LEU A 74 10.28 43.84 -33.02
C LEU A 74 8.92 43.12 -33.07
N LEU A 75 8.86 41.84 -32.73
CA LEU A 75 7.61 41.07 -32.67
C LEU A 75 6.68 41.59 -31.55
N SER A 76 7.22 42.06 -30.42
CA SER A 76 6.40 42.68 -29.37
C SER A 76 5.78 44.00 -29.80
N ILE A 77 6.48 44.78 -30.65
CA ILE A 77 5.97 46.03 -31.22
C ILE A 77 4.76 45.73 -32.11
N VAL A 78 4.79 44.65 -32.90
CA VAL A 78 3.65 44.22 -33.74
C VAL A 78 2.37 44.01 -32.91
N ALA A 79 2.48 43.30 -31.79
CA ALA A 79 1.34 43.05 -30.90
C ALA A 79 0.80 44.34 -30.25
N SER A 80 1.70 45.26 -29.88
CA SER A 80 1.34 46.56 -29.30
C SER A 80 0.63 47.47 -30.32
N VAL A 81 1.21 47.61 -31.53
CA VAL A 81 0.70 48.48 -32.59
C VAL A 81 -0.68 48.03 -33.06
N ARG A 82 -0.88 46.71 -33.23
CA ARG A 82 -2.17 46.16 -33.70
C ARG A 82 -3.35 46.52 -32.80
N ASN A 83 -3.10 46.72 -31.50
CA ASN A 83 -4.12 47.07 -30.51
C ASN A 83 -4.20 48.58 -30.22
N THR A 84 -3.47 49.41 -30.98
CA THR A 84 -3.40 50.86 -30.74
C THR A 84 -4.33 51.62 -31.67
N ALA A 85 -5.38 52.23 -31.11
CA ALA A 85 -6.37 52.99 -31.89
C ALA A 85 -5.84 54.32 -32.47
N ALA A 86 -4.88 54.96 -31.81
CA ALA A 86 -4.23 56.19 -32.27
C ALA A 86 -2.81 56.28 -31.67
N HIS A 87 -1.86 56.79 -32.45
CA HIS A 87 -0.49 56.99 -31.99
C HIS A 87 -0.06 58.46 -32.15
N PRO A 88 0.34 59.18 -31.07
CA PRO A 88 0.57 60.62 -31.11
C PRO A 88 1.81 61.04 -31.92
N ASN A 89 2.84 60.18 -32.00
CA ASN A 89 4.07 60.47 -32.74
C ASN A 89 4.50 59.28 -33.62
N VAL A 90 3.89 59.15 -34.80
CA VAL A 90 4.17 58.04 -35.74
C VAL A 90 5.60 58.12 -36.29
N GLU A 91 6.14 59.31 -36.51
CA GLU A 91 7.50 59.51 -37.00
C GLU A 91 8.55 59.04 -35.98
N GLY A 92 8.36 59.37 -34.70
CA GLY A 92 9.19 58.87 -33.61
C GLY A 92 9.13 57.35 -33.46
N LEU A 93 7.94 56.75 -33.59
CA LEU A 93 7.80 55.29 -33.61
C LEU A 93 8.60 54.68 -34.77
N ARG A 94 8.49 55.26 -35.97
CA ARG A 94 9.21 54.80 -37.15
C ARG A 94 10.72 54.84 -36.95
N ALA A 95 11.25 55.96 -36.45
CA ALA A 95 12.67 56.11 -36.17
C ALA A 95 13.17 55.06 -35.17
N SER A 96 12.39 54.80 -34.11
CA SER A 96 12.70 53.76 -33.13
C SER A 96 12.71 52.36 -33.75
N VAL A 97 11.72 52.03 -34.58
CA VAL A 97 11.68 50.71 -35.26
C VAL A 97 12.83 50.54 -36.25
N ILE A 98 13.22 51.59 -36.96
CA ILE A 98 14.40 51.58 -37.84
C ILE A 98 15.66 51.25 -37.04
N GLU A 99 15.84 51.87 -35.87
CA GLU A 99 16.99 51.60 -35.03
C GLU A 99 16.97 50.17 -34.47
N GLU A 100 15.83 49.70 -33.98
CA GLU A 100 15.67 48.32 -33.53
C GLU A 100 15.96 47.29 -34.64
N ILE A 101 15.60 47.57 -35.89
CA ILE A 101 15.93 46.70 -37.04
C ILE A 101 17.44 46.66 -37.30
N LYS A 102 18.14 47.80 -37.18
CA LYS A 102 19.61 47.82 -37.31
C LYS A 102 20.28 47.05 -36.18
N GLN A 103 19.80 47.22 -34.95
CA GLN A 103 20.31 46.48 -33.80
C GLN A 103 20.07 44.98 -33.96
N PHE A 104 18.88 44.59 -34.44
CA PHE A 104 18.56 43.21 -34.81
C PHE A 104 19.58 42.66 -35.82
N GLU A 105 19.84 43.38 -36.92
CA GLU A 105 20.78 42.98 -37.97
C GLU A 105 22.19 42.75 -37.41
N ILE A 106 22.69 43.65 -36.56
CA ILE A 106 23.99 43.52 -35.90
C ILE A 106 24.01 42.28 -35.00
N LYS A 107 22.94 42.05 -34.23
CA LYS A 107 22.85 40.95 -33.25
C LYS A 107 22.93 39.57 -33.93
N ILE A 108 22.16 39.36 -34.99
CA ILE A 108 22.15 38.07 -35.71
C ILE A 108 23.42 37.86 -36.54
N LYS A 109 24.05 38.93 -37.06
CA LYS A 109 25.37 38.85 -37.70
C LYS A 109 26.45 38.39 -36.73
N ASN A 110 26.45 38.93 -35.51
CA ASN A 110 27.41 38.56 -34.47
C ASN A 110 27.22 37.11 -33.98
N GLN A 111 26.02 36.54 -34.17
CA GLN A 111 25.71 35.14 -33.87
C GLN A 111 26.09 34.17 -35.01
N GLY A 112 26.71 34.66 -36.09
CA GLY A 112 27.20 33.83 -37.19
C GLY A 112 26.16 33.46 -38.26
N VAL A 113 25.00 34.13 -38.28
CA VAL A 113 23.97 33.90 -39.30
C VAL A 113 24.46 34.40 -40.66
N SER A 114 24.23 33.61 -41.72
CA SER A 114 24.65 33.95 -43.09
C SER A 114 24.01 35.24 -43.60
N GLY A 115 24.73 36.01 -44.43
CA GLY A 115 24.26 37.31 -44.93
C GLY A 115 22.93 37.23 -45.68
N GLU A 116 22.66 36.14 -46.40
CA GLU A 116 21.39 35.89 -47.08
C GLU A 116 20.24 35.75 -46.07
N GLN A 117 20.41 34.93 -45.03
CA GLN A 117 19.40 34.75 -43.98
C GLN A 117 19.17 36.05 -43.19
N VAL A 118 20.22 36.83 -42.95
CA VAL A 118 20.10 38.15 -42.32
C VAL A 118 19.25 39.09 -43.17
N GLN A 119 19.50 39.15 -44.47
CA GLN A 119 18.73 39.98 -45.40
C GLN A 119 17.27 39.53 -45.49
N ALA A 120 17.02 38.21 -45.55
CA ALA A 120 15.69 37.63 -45.60
C ALA A 120 14.90 37.84 -44.30
N ALA A 121 15.53 37.69 -43.14
CA ALA A 121 14.91 37.95 -41.84
C ALA A 121 14.51 39.42 -41.68
N ARG A 122 15.41 40.34 -42.07
CA ARG A 122 15.13 41.78 -42.07
C ARG A 122 13.98 42.12 -43.00
N TYR A 123 13.96 41.54 -44.20
CA TYR A 123 12.88 41.71 -45.17
C TYR A 123 11.53 41.28 -44.60
N ALA A 124 11.48 40.10 -43.97
CA ALA A 124 10.27 39.56 -43.36
C ALA A 124 9.72 40.46 -42.25
N LEU A 125 10.60 40.96 -41.36
CA LEU A 125 10.21 41.86 -40.27
C LEU A 125 9.72 43.20 -40.78
N CYS A 126 10.42 43.82 -41.75
CA CYS A 126 9.96 45.05 -42.40
C CYS A 126 8.56 44.88 -43.00
N THR A 127 8.33 43.77 -43.71
CA THR A 127 7.05 43.49 -44.38
C THR A 127 5.93 43.28 -43.35
N LEU A 128 6.18 42.54 -42.26
CA LEU A 128 5.22 42.34 -41.17
C LEU A 128 4.86 43.66 -40.48
N LEU A 129 5.86 44.46 -40.13
CA LEU A 129 5.67 45.74 -39.44
C LEU A 129 4.94 46.75 -40.31
N ASP A 130 5.33 46.87 -41.58
CA ASP A 130 4.65 47.72 -42.55
C ASP A 130 3.18 47.31 -42.70
N GLU A 131 2.88 46.02 -42.90
CA GLU A 131 1.50 45.54 -43.00
C GLU A 131 0.71 45.81 -41.70
N THR A 132 1.34 45.59 -40.54
CA THR A 132 0.68 45.81 -39.25
C THR A 132 0.33 47.29 -39.05
N VAL A 133 1.26 48.20 -39.32
CA VAL A 133 1.03 49.64 -39.20
C VAL A 133 -0.01 50.10 -40.23
N LEU A 134 0.12 49.71 -41.50
CA LEU A 134 -0.79 50.13 -42.57
C LEU A 134 -2.23 49.61 -42.40
N ASN A 135 -2.42 48.53 -41.63
CA ASN A 135 -3.74 48.02 -41.26
C ASN A 135 -4.35 48.70 -40.02
N THR A 136 -3.65 49.66 -39.38
CA THR A 136 -4.23 50.49 -38.32
C THR A 136 -5.00 51.69 -38.89
N PRO A 137 -5.96 52.28 -38.16
CA PRO A 137 -6.72 53.46 -38.63
C PRO A 137 -5.85 54.69 -38.94
N TRP A 138 -4.67 54.80 -38.33
CA TRP A 138 -3.77 55.94 -38.47
C TRP A 138 -2.58 55.68 -39.40
N GLY A 139 -2.27 54.43 -39.72
CA GLY A 139 -1.07 54.07 -40.49
C GLY A 139 -1.08 54.57 -41.92
N SER A 140 -2.20 54.40 -42.63
CA SER A 140 -2.33 54.82 -44.04
C SER A 140 -2.24 56.34 -44.24
N ASN A 141 -2.67 57.11 -43.23
CA ASN A 141 -2.68 58.58 -43.26
C ASN A 141 -1.40 59.20 -42.66
N SER A 142 -0.35 58.40 -42.46
CA SER A 142 0.91 58.82 -41.84
C SER A 142 2.08 58.77 -42.83
N ILE A 143 3.24 59.26 -42.40
CA ILE A 143 4.51 59.15 -43.13
C ILE A 143 4.89 57.69 -43.47
N TRP A 144 4.32 56.71 -42.75
CA TRP A 144 4.58 55.29 -43.00
C TRP A 144 4.03 54.80 -44.35
N GLY A 145 2.95 55.40 -44.84
CA GLY A 145 2.37 55.07 -46.14
C GLY A 145 3.25 55.48 -47.31
N THR A 146 4.02 56.56 -47.18
CA THR A 146 4.92 57.07 -48.23
C THR A 146 6.37 56.60 -48.05
N GLN A 147 6.79 56.34 -46.81
CA GLN A 147 8.15 55.95 -46.46
C GLN A 147 8.17 54.69 -45.59
N SER A 148 7.64 53.59 -46.11
CA SER A 148 7.61 52.31 -45.39
C SER A 148 9.01 51.80 -45.03
N LEU A 149 9.10 50.87 -44.08
CA LEU A 149 10.37 50.24 -43.71
C LEU A 149 10.97 49.45 -44.87
N LEU A 150 10.11 48.78 -45.65
CA LEU A 150 10.52 48.02 -46.83
C LEU A 150 11.14 48.92 -47.90
N ILE A 151 10.55 50.10 -48.14
CA ILE A 151 11.11 51.10 -49.06
C ILE A 151 12.47 51.58 -48.54
N PHE A 152 12.58 51.87 -47.23
CA PHE A 152 13.81 52.37 -46.63
C PHE A 152 14.97 51.35 -46.68
N PHE A 153 14.73 50.10 -46.30
CA PHE A 153 15.79 49.08 -46.18
C PHE A 153 16.05 48.29 -47.46
N HIS A 154 15.01 48.05 -48.26
CA HIS A 154 15.06 47.15 -49.41
C HIS A 154 14.72 47.83 -50.75
N LYS A 155 14.33 49.12 -50.74
CA LYS A 155 13.94 49.86 -51.95
C LYS A 155 12.77 49.20 -52.71
N GLU A 156 11.92 48.49 -51.97
CA GLU A 156 10.75 47.79 -52.49
C GLU A 156 9.48 48.33 -51.81
N SER A 157 8.40 48.50 -52.57
CA SER A 157 7.11 49.02 -52.06
C SER A 157 6.09 47.94 -51.72
N TRP A 158 6.27 46.70 -52.20
CA TRP A 158 5.35 45.60 -51.95
C TRP A 158 6.11 44.30 -51.64
N GLY A 159 6.07 43.86 -50.37
CA GLY A 159 6.79 42.65 -49.94
C GLY A 159 5.94 41.40 -49.71
N GLY A 160 4.62 41.51 -49.84
CA GLY A 160 3.68 40.43 -49.57
C GLY A 160 3.91 39.18 -50.40
N GLU A 161 4.39 39.28 -51.64
CA GLU A 161 4.67 38.10 -52.50
C GLU A 161 6.03 37.48 -52.21
N LYS A 162 7.08 38.30 -52.14
CA LYS A 162 8.46 37.85 -51.90
C LYS A 162 8.62 37.21 -50.53
N PHE A 163 7.85 37.63 -49.53
CA PHE A 163 7.76 36.93 -48.24
C PHE A 163 7.43 35.44 -48.42
N PHE A 164 6.39 35.11 -49.20
CA PHE A 164 6.00 33.72 -49.41
C PHE A 164 6.97 32.96 -50.32
N LEU A 165 7.70 33.66 -51.21
CA LEU A 165 8.79 33.05 -51.96
C LEU A 165 9.94 32.64 -51.02
N ILE A 166 10.34 33.51 -50.09
CA ILE A 166 11.35 33.20 -49.06
C ILE A 166 10.86 32.02 -48.22
N LEU A 167 9.61 32.06 -47.74
CA LEU A 167 9.01 30.97 -46.96
C LEU A 167 9.05 29.63 -47.71
N LYS A 168 8.64 29.63 -48.98
CA LYS A 168 8.68 28.43 -49.82
C LYS A 168 10.11 27.88 -49.96
N ASN A 169 11.09 28.74 -50.18
CA ASN A 169 12.50 28.33 -50.28
C ASN A 169 13.00 27.73 -48.96
N CYS A 170 12.65 28.33 -47.82
CA CYS A 170 12.99 27.81 -46.50
C CYS A 170 12.34 26.44 -46.23
N MET A 171 11.08 26.24 -46.64
CA MET A 171 10.38 24.96 -46.51
C MET A 171 10.98 23.86 -47.40
N GLN A 172 11.60 24.21 -48.54
CA GLN A 172 12.29 23.26 -49.41
C GLN A 172 13.65 22.81 -48.85
N GLN A 173 14.31 23.67 -48.08
CA GLN A 173 15.62 23.39 -47.47
C GLN A 173 15.60 23.65 -45.95
N PRO A 174 14.79 22.91 -45.19
CA PRO A 174 14.53 23.23 -43.80
C PRO A 174 15.74 22.96 -42.89
N GLY A 175 16.67 22.08 -43.28
CA GLY A 175 17.89 21.82 -42.49
C GLY A 175 18.85 23.02 -42.42
N THR A 176 18.90 23.85 -43.46
CA THR A 176 19.79 25.04 -43.51
C THR A 176 19.10 26.31 -43.03
N HIS A 177 17.77 26.39 -43.21
CA HIS A 177 16.98 27.60 -42.99
C HIS A 177 15.99 27.46 -41.83
N LEU A 178 16.19 26.50 -40.93
CA LEU A 178 15.26 26.21 -39.83
C LEU A 178 14.97 27.45 -38.98
N ASP A 179 16.02 28.20 -38.64
CA ASP A 179 15.91 29.37 -37.78
C ASP A 179 15.13 30.52 -38.45
N LEU A 180 15.32 30.70 -39.75
CA LEU A 180 14.58 31.68 -40.55
C LEU A 180 13.12 31.23 -40.76
N LEU A 181 12.89 29.94 -40.99
CA LEU A 181 11.56 29.35 -41.14
C LEU A 181 10.70 29.59 -39.88
N GLU A 182 11.27 29.44 -38.69
CA GLU A 182 10.59 29.73 -37.43
C GLU A 182 10.21 31.22 -37.29
N LEU A 183 11.10 32.13 -37.67
CA LEU A 183 10.76 33.56 -37.69
C LEU A 183 9.58 33.84 -38.63
N LEU A 184 9.62 33.29 -39.86
CA LEU A 184 8.53 33.45 -40.83
C LEU A 184 7.22 32.85 -40.32
N TYR A 185 7.28 31.69 -39.65
CA TYR A 185 6.14 31.09 -38.98
C TYR A 185 5.57 32.00 -37.89
N PHE A 186 6.41 32.62 -37.05
CA PHE A 186 5.93 33.59 -36.06
C PHE A 186 5.27 34.80 -36.72
N CYS A 187 5.78 35.29 -37.86
CA CYS A 187 5.12 36.36 -38.62
C CYS A 187 3.69 35.94 -39.04
N LEU A 188 3.49 34.70 -39.53
CA LEU A 188 2.18 34.17 -39.88
C LEU A 188 1.26 34.06 -38.65
N CYS A 189 1.78 33.56 -37.53
CA CYS A 189 1.03 33.44 -36.27
C CYS A 189 0.60 34.80 -35.69
N LEU A 190 1.41 35.84 -35.90
CA LEU A 190 1.07 37.23 -35.56
C LEU A 190 0.05 37.85 -36.53
N GLY A 191 -0.41 37.09 -37.52
CA GLY A 191 -1.47 37.49 -38.44
C GLY A 191 -0.97 38.27 -39.65
N PHE A 192 0.21 37.96 -40.15
CA PHE A 192 0.66 38.39 -41.48
C PHE A 192 -0.14 37.67 -42.57
N GLN A 193 -0.65 38.42 -43.54
CA GLN A 193 -1.48 37.90 -44.63
C GLN A 193 -0.83 38.09 -46.00
N GLY A 194 -0.13 39.21 -46.23
CA GLY A 194 0.51 39.54 -47.50
C GLY A 194 -0.45 39.45 -48.69
N ARG A 195 -0.02 38.79 -49.77
CA ARG A 195 -0.82 38.61 -51.01
C ARG A 195 -2.16 37.89 -50.79
N TYR A 196 -2.27 37.04 -49.76
CA TYR A 196 -3.48 36.26 -49.51
C TYR A 196 -4.61 37.06 -48.88
N ARG A 197 -4.38 38.31 -48.46
CA ARG A 197 -5.44 39.20 -47.98
C ARG A 197 -6.51 39.51 -49.03
N VAL A 198 -6.11 39.56 -50.30
CA VAL A 198 -6.97 39.93 -51.44
C VAL A 198 -7.31 38.74 -52.34
N GLU A 199 -6.76 37.55 -52.06
CA GLU A 199 -6.93 36.35 -52.88
C GLU A 199 -8.19 35.58 -52.44
N ASP A 200 -8.93 35.02 -53.41
CA ASP A 200 -10.06 34.15 -53.11
C ASP A 200 -9.62 32.95 -52.28
N HIS A 201 -10.34 32.71 -51.19
CA HIS A 201 -10.07 31.66 -50.21
C HIS A 201 -8.66 31.79 -49.57
N GLY A 202 -8.10 33.01 -49.56
CA GLY A 202 -6.76 33.28 -49.05
C GLY A 202 -6.55 32.91 -47.59
N ALA A 203 -7.57 33.10 -46.74
CA ALA A 203 -7.51 32.69 -45.33
C ALA A 203 -7.29 31.17 -45.15
N SER A 204 -7.98 30.34 -45.96
CA SER A 204 -7.78 28.88 -45.94
C SER A 204 -6.38 28.51 -46.43
N LYS A 205 -5.91 29.13 -47.51
CA LYS A 205 -4.54 28.90 -48.03
C LYS A 205 -3.47 29.30 -47.01
N LEU A 206 -3.67 30.39 -46.28
CA LEU A 206 -2.77 30.81 -45.20
C LEU A 206 -2.73 29.79 -44.06
N GLU A 207 -3.88 29.23 -43.70
CA GLU A 207 -3.96 28.17 -42.70
C GLU A 207 -3.17 26.93 -43.15
N ASP A 208 -3.38 26.49 -44.39
CA ASP A 208 -2.66 25.34 -44.97
C ASP A 208 -1.14 25.59 -44.99
N ILE A 209 -0.71 26.80 -45.35
CA ILE A 209 0.71 27.19 -45.35
C ILE A 209 1.27 27.20 -43.92
N ARG A 210 0.51 27.72 -42.95
CA ARG A 210 0.92 27.78 -41.54
C ARG A 210 1.07 26.39 -40.95
N GLU A 211 0.10 25.51 -41.18
CA GLU A 211 0.12 24.13 -40.70
C GLU A 211 1.29 23.35 -41.33
N ASN A 212 1.52 23.51 -42.65
CA ASN A 212 2.65 22.88 -43.32
C ASN A 212 4.00 23.37 -42.75
N ALA A 213 4.17 24.68 -42.58
CA ALA A 213 5.36 25.24 -41.96
C ALA A 213 5.57 24.71 -40.53
N TYR A 214 4.51 24.62 -39.73
CA TYR A 214 4.56 24.06 -38.38
C TYR A 214 5.01 22.59 -38.39
N GLN A 215 4.44 21.76 -39.26
CA GLN A 215 4.82 20.35 -39.37
C GLN A 215 6.27 20.16 -39.79
N ILE A 216 6.78 20.99 -40.71
CA ILE A 216 8.19 20.96 -41.12
C ILE A 216 9.11 21.34 -39.95
N ILE A 217 8.77 22.41 -39.21
CA ILE A 217 9.53 22.84 -38.03
C ILE A 217 9.54 21.73 -36.98
N GLN A 218 8.38 21.14 -36.67
CA GLN A 218 8.25 20.07 -35.69
C GLN A 218 9.08 18.84 -36.08
N ARG A 219 9.05 18.43 -37.35
CA ARG A 219 9.86 17.30 -37.85
C ARG A 219 11.37 17.53 -37.71
N GLN A 220 11.83 18.78 -37.85
CA GLN A 220 13.26 19.11 -37.75
C GLN A 220 13.75 19.33 -36.32
N ARG A 221 12.93 19.98 -35.46
CA ARG A 221 13.28 20.21 -34.04
C ARG A 221 13.09 18.97 -33.17
N GLY A 222 12.25 18.03 -33.59
CA GLY A 222 11.87 16.86 -32.81
C GLY A 222 10.71 17.15 -31.85
N ASP A 223 10.41 16.18 -30.99
CA ASP A 223 9.34 16.32 -30.00
C ASP A 223 9.71 17.38 -28.94
N VAL A 224 9.00 18.50 -28.95
CA VAL A 224 9.10 19.50 -27.90
C VAL A 224 8.54 18.89 -26.61
N GLU A 225 9.29 18.98 -25.51
CA GLU A 225 8.81 18.54 -24.20
C GLU A 225 7.49 19.26 -23.86
N ARG A 226 6.37 18.53 -23.93
CA ARG A 226 5.02 19.05 -23.67
C ARG A 226 4.78 19.42 -22.20
N SER A 227 5.75 19.20 -21.33
CA SER A 227 5.63 19.53 -19.91
C SER A 227 5.68 21.05 -19.72
N LEU A 228 4.50 21.63 -19.49
CA LEU A 228 4.30 23.06 -19.21
C LEU A 228 5.04 23.56 -17.96
N SER A 229 5.55 22.67 -17.11
CA SER A 229 6.45 23.06 -16.02
C SER A 229 7.65 22.11 -15.91
N ILE A 230 8.83 22.74 -15.74
CA ILE A 230 10.13 22.05 -15.53
C ILE A 230 10.07 21.14 -14.29
N HIS A 231 9.19 21.45 -13.33
CA HIS A 231 9.04 20.73 -12.06
C HIS A 231 7.61 20.20 -11.86
N TRP A 232 6.95 19.69 -12.90
CA TRP A 232 5.58 19.17 -12.78
C TRP A 232 5.45 17.99 -11.83
N ARG A 233 6.55 17.26 -11.60
CA ARG A 233 6.57 16.20 -10.60
C ARG A 233 6.61 16.86 -9.23
N GLY A 234 5.46 16.87 -8.56
CA GLY A 234 5.33 17.31 -7.18
C GLY A 234 6.43 16.70 -6.31
N ILE A 235 6.90 17.47 -5.33
CA ILE A 235 7.90 17.05 -4.36
C ILE A 235 7.46 15.69 -3.82
N LYS A 236 8.17 14.62 -4.22
CA LYS A 236 7.90 13.28 -3.71
C LYS A 236 8.13 13.37 -2.20
N ASN A 237 7.04 13.43 -1.44
CA ASN A 237 7.08 13.55 -0.01
C ASN A 237 7.79 12.30 0.51
N LYS A 238 9.08 12.44 0.83
CA LYS A 238 9.94 11.34 1.28
C LYS A 238 9.68 11.04 2.77
N ARG A 239 8.48 11.34 3.26
CA ARG A 239 8.10 11.16 4.65
C ARG A 239 7.56 9.75 4.84
N ASN A 240 8.49 8.88 5.27
CA ASN A 240 8.27 7.68 6.06
C ASN A 240 7.50 6.54 5.38
N THR A 241 8.12 5.98 4.33
CA THR A 241 7.60 4.80 3.60
C THR A 241 7.36 3.57 4.48
N LEU A 242 8.11 3.39 5.57
CA LEU A 242 7.94 2.21 6.44
C LEU A 242 6.67 2.27 7.30
N ALA A 243 6.22 3.47 7.69
CA ALA A 243 4.98 3.63 8.48
C ALA A 243 3.72 3.56 7.60
N GLU A 244 3.84 3.91 6.32
CA GLU A 244 2.76 3.78 5.33
C GLU A 244 2.58 2.33 4.83
N LEU A 245 3.65 1.54 4.80
CA LEU A 245 3.61 0.18 4.24
C LEU A 245 3.30 -0.93 5.25
N ILE A 246 3.49 -0.67 6.56
CA ILE A 246 3.28 -1.68 7.60
C ILE A 246 2.07 -1.26 8.44
N PRO A 247 0.87 -1.82 8.18
CA PRO A 247 -0.29 -1.51 8.99
C PRO A 247 -0.08 -2.03 10.43
N PHE A 248 -0.64 -1.34 11.42
CA PHE A 248 -0.42 -1.63 12.84
C PHE A 248 -0.73 -3.08 13.26
N TRP A 249 -1.63 -3.77 12.55
CA TRP A 249 -1.94 -5.19 12.79
C TRP A 249 -0.74 -6.14 12.59
N VAL A 250 0.24 -5.78 11.73
CA VAL A 250 1.43 -6.61 11.47
C VAL A 250 2.35 -6.56 12.68
N ILE A 251 2.55 -5.36 13.22
CA ILE A 251 3.34 -5.15 14.44
C ILE A 251 2.72 -5.91 15.61
N GLY A 252 1.39 -5.81 15.76
CA GLY A 252 0.65 -6.57 16.77
C GLY A 252 0.80 -8.09 16.62
N SER A 253 0.73 -8.59 15.39
CA SER A 253 0.84 -10.03 15.10
C SER A 253 2.25 -10.57 15.39
N VAL A 254 3.30 -9.83 15.02
CA VAL A 254 4.69 -10.22 15.31
C VAL A 254 4.97 -10.20 16.82
N ALA A 255 4.47 -9.19 17.53
CA ALA A 255 4.61 -9.13 18.99
C ALA A 255 3.89 -10.29 19.69
N ALA A 256 2.67 -10.63 19.25
CA ALA A 256 1.92 -11.77 19.77
C ALA A 256 2.64 -13.11 19.51
N LEU A 257 3.21 -13.29 18.32
CA LEU A 257 3.99 -14.48 17.98
C LEU A 257 5.20 -14.64 18.91
N LEU A 258 5.96 -13.56 19.14
CA LEU A 258 7.13 -13.59 20.03
C LEU A 258 6.74 -13.92 21.48
N LEU A 259 5.65 -13.34 21.99
CA LEU A 259 5.14 -13.66 23.32
C LEU A 259 4.69 -15.11 23.44
N MET A 260 4.00 -15.63 22.42
CA MET A 260 3.56 -17.03 22.38
C MET A 260 4.76 -17.99 22.39
N LEU A 261 5.77 -17.74 21.55
CA LEU A 261 6.99 -18.56 21.51
C LEU A 261 7.75 -18.52 22.85
N SER A 262 7.84 -17.35 23.48
CA SER A 262 8.44 -17.21 24.82
C SER A 262 7.69 -18.03 25.87
N PHE A 263 6.35 -17.93 25.89
CA PHE A 263 5.51 -18.69 26.80
C PHE A 263 5.65 -20.22 26.63
N LEU A 264 5.65 -20.70 25.37
CA LEU A 264 5.91 -22.10 25.04
C LEU A 264 7.30 -22.56 25.51
N GLY A 265 8.32 -21.72 25.32
CA GLY A 265 9.68 -21.97 25.80
C GLY A 265 9.74 -22.15 27.31
N PHE A 266 9.07 -21.27 28.07
CA PHE A 266 8.99 -21.38 29.52
C PHE A 266 8.23 -22.64 29.97
N LEU A 267 7.11 -22.97 29.33
CA LEU A 267 6.37 -24.21 29.63
C LEU A 267 7.24 -25.45 29.44
N TYR A 268 8.00 -25.50 28.34
CA TYR A 268 8.92 -26.61 28.06
C TYR A 268 10.05 -26.70 29.10
N ALA A 269 10.66 -25.57 29.46
CA ALA A 269 11.71 -25.51 30.47
C ALA A 269 11.22 -25.97 31.86
N ILE A 270 10.02 -25.53 32.29
CA ILE A 270 9.44 -25.94 33.57
C ILE A 270 9.13 -27.44 33.58
N ASN A 271 8.53 -27.97 32.51
CA ASN A 271 8.14 -29.37 32.45
C ASN A 271 9.36 -30.32 32.43
N SER A 272 10.38 -29.97 31.63
CA SER A 272 11.63 -30.74 31.57
C SER A 272 12.38 -30.75 32.92
N ALA A 273 12.34 -29.65 33.68
CA ALA A 273 12.91 -29.58 35.02
C ALA A 273 12.08 -30.33 36.09
N SER A 274 10.75 -30.38 35.93
CA SER A 274 9.83 -30.94 36.95
C SER A 274 9.78 -32.47 36.95
N ASN A 275 9.78 -33.11 35.77
CA ASN A 275 9.71 -34.58 35.65
C ASN A 275 10.75 -35.36 36.48
N PRO A 276 12.06 -35.01 36.48
CA PRO A 276 13.05 -35.73 37.28
C PRO A 276 12.89 -35.52 38.79
N LEU A 277 12.37 -34.37 39.22
CA LEU A 277 12.10 -34.10 40.64
C LEU A 277 10.91 -34.93 41.14
N LEU A 278 9.85 -34.99 40.33
CA LEU A 278 8.65 -35.76 40.63
C LEU A 278 8.96 -37.27 40.71
N ALA A 279 9.80 -37.77 39.81
CA ALA A 279 10.30 -39.15 39.87
C ALA A 279 11.08 -39.44 41.16
N LYS A 280 11.93 -38.51 41.62
CA LYS A 280 12.66 -38.64 42.90
C LYS A 280 11.72 -38.62 44.10
N LEU A 281 10.69 -37.76 44.10
CA LEU A 281 9.70 -37.72 45.18
C LEU A 281 8.88 -39.00 45.26
N TYR A 282 8.48 -39.57 44.11
CA TYR A 282 7.80 -40.87 44.10
C TYR A 282 8.70 -42.01 44.55
N ALA A 283 9.96 -42.05 44.10
CA ALA A 283 10.93 -43.02 44.59
C ALA A 283 11.15 -42.90 46.11
N LEU A 284 11.17 -41.68 46.65
CA LEU A 284 11.22 -41.43 48.09
C LEU A 284 9.95 -41.99 48.77
N LYS A 285 8.75 -41.59 48.32
CA LYS A 285 7.47 -42.07 48.86
C LYS A 285 7.40 -43.61 48.89
N ASP A 286 7.81 -44.26 47.81
CA ASP A 286 7.84 -45.71 47.70
C ASP A 286 8.88 -46.32 48.66
N SER A 287 10.06 -45.70 48.81
CA SER A 287 11.09 -46.16 49.76
C SER A 287 10.68 -46.04 51.24
N PHE A 288 9.87 -45.03 51.57
CA PHE A 288 9.33 -44.85 52.92
C PHE A 288 8.12 -45.74 53.22
N ASN A 289 7.61 -46.51 52.23
CA ASN A 289 6.44 -47.40 52.33
C ASN A 289 5.30 -46.78 53.16
N VAL A 290 5.07 -45.48 52.97
CA VAL A 290 4.10 -44.71 53.78
C VAL A 290 2.71 -45.21 53.40
N GLN A 291 2.18 -46.14 54.19
CA GLN A 291 0.78 -46.46 54.15
C GLN A 291 0.03 -45.17 54.48
N PRO A 292 -1.02 -44.80 53.71
CA PRO A 292 -1.87 -43.70 54.13
C PRO A 292 -2.32 -44.00 55.55
N VAL A 293 -2.13 -43.06 56.47
CA VAL A 293 -2.83 -43.10 57.75
C VAL A 293 -4.30 -43.12 57.38
N VAL A 294 -4.88 -44.32 57.41
CA VAL A 294 -6.33 -44.48 57.49
C VAL A 294 -6.64 -43.81 58.81
N ALA A 295 -7.23 -42.62 58.77
CA ALA A 295 -7.97 -42.14 59.92
C ALA A 295 -8.94 -43.28 60.25
N GLU A 296 -8.73 -43.93 61.39
CA GLU A 296 -9.65 -44.91 61.94
C GLU A 296 -10.99 -44.20 62.20
N GLU A 297 -11.81 -44.07 61.17
CA GLU A 297 -13.25 -44.10 61.38
C GLU A 297 -13.58 -45.53 61.75
N THR A 298 -13.91 -45.70 63.03
CA THR A 298 -14.39 -46.93 63.65
C THR A 298 -15.67 -47.38 62.97
N LEU A 299 -15.54 -48.16 61.91
CA LEU A 299 -16.60 -49.01 61.40
C LEU A 299 -16.24 -50.47 61.69
N PRO A 300 -17.19 -51.30 62.15
CA PRO A 300 -16.93 -52.65 62.57
C PRO A 300 -16.35 -53.48 61.41
N VAL A 301 -15.15 -54.01 61.65
CA VAL A 301 -14.43 -54.93 60.79
C VAL A 301 -15.27 -56.20 60.62
N ILE A 302 -15.82 -56.40 59.42
CA ILE A 302 -16.20 -57.74 58.95
C ILE A 302 -14.98 -58.28 58.22
N THR A 303 -14.16 -59.07 58.92
CA THR A 303 -13.05 -59.82 58.36
C THR A 303 -13.57 -60.86 57.39
N THR A 304 -13.56 -60.57 56.09
CA THR A 304 -13.49 -61.64 55.09
C THR A 304 -12.02 -61.87 54.80
N PRO A 305 -11.47 -63.08 54.97
CA PRO A 305 -10.05 -63.31 54.75
C PRO A 305 -9.73 -63.07 53.26
N ALA A 306 -8.77 -62.20 52.98
CA ALA A 306 -8.26 -61.81 51.65
C ALA A 306 -7.86 -62.98 50.71
N ILE A 307 -7.85 -64.22 51.21
CA ILE A 307 -7.64 -65.44 50.43
C ILE A 307 -8.91 -65.81 49.64
N ALA A 308 -10.11 -65.63 50.21
CA ALA A 308 -11.37 -65.97 49.54
C ALA A 308 -11.71 -65.01 48.39
N LEU A 309 -11.29 -63.75 48.49
CA LEU A 309 -11.56 -62.74 47.46
C LEU A 309 -10.85 -63.04 46.14
N LEU A 310 -9.56 -63.42 46.21
CA LEU A 310 -8.79 -63.75 45.01
C LEU A 310 -9.35 -64.98 44.30
N ASP A 311 -9.76 -66.02 45.04
CA ASP A 311 -10.38 -67.21 44.47
C ASP A 311 -11.76 -66.92 43.86
N THR A 312 -12.54 -66.03 44.48
CA THR A 312 -13.85 -65.58 43.96
C THR A 312 -13.67 -64.79 42.67
N LEU A 313 -12.74 -63.83 42.65
CA LEU A 313 -12.42 -63.03 41.46
C LEU A 313 -11.84 -63.90 40.34
N ASN A 314 -10.99 -64.87 40.68
CA ASN A 314 -10.43 -65.81 39.71
C ASN A 314 -11.50 -66.73 39.11
N THR A 315 -12.49 -67.15 39.91
CA THR A 315 -13.64 -67.92 39.39
C THR A 315 -14.51 -67.07 38.46
N PHE A 316 -14.76 -65.81 38.82
CA PHE A 316 -15.62 -64.90 38.07
C PHE A 316 -14.99 -64.42 36.75
N LEU A 317 -13.68 -64.13 36.76
CA LEU A 317 -12.92 -63.64 35.61
C LEU A 317 -12.13 -64.74 34.88
N LYS A 318 -12.38 -66.01 35.22
CA LYS A 318 -11.68 -67.17 34.63
C LYS A 318 -11.62 -67.12 33.09
N PRO A 319 -12.71 -66.82 32.36
CA PRO A 319 -12.67 -66.77 30.91
C PRO A 319 -11.72 -65.71 30.36
N GLU A 320 -11.64 -64.54 31.00
CA GLU A 320 -10.79 -63.42 30.62
C GLU A 320 -9.32 -63.67 30.96
N VAL A 321 -9.06 -64.36 32.07
CA VAL A 321 -7.73 -64.83 32.46
C VAL A 321 -7.22 -65.89 31.50
N ASP A 322 -8.05 -66.87 31.14
CA ASP A 322 -7.70 -67.94 30.19
C ASP A 322 -7.45 -67.38 28.76
N ARG A 323 -8.10 -66.25 28.40
CA ARG A 323 -7.83 -65.51 27.14
C ARG A 323 -6.62 -64.56 27.21
N GLY A 324 -6.01 -64.40 28.38
CA GLY A 324 -4.87 -63.50 28.59
C GLY A 324 -5.22 -62.00 28.55
N GLU A 325 -6.49 -61.64 28.68
CA GLU A 325 -6.98 -60.25 28.68
C GLU A 325 -6.80 -59.57 30.05
N VAL A 326 -6.78 -60.38 31.11
CA VAL A 326 -6.58 -59.94 32.50
C VAL A 326 -5.61 -60.88 33.20
N ALA A 327 -4.72 -60.33 34.03
CA ALA A 327 -3.88 -61.10 34.94
C ALA A 327 -4.25 -60.75 36.39
N LEU A 328 -4.53 -61.77 37.20
CA LEU A 328 -4.75 -61.63 38.64
C LEU A 328 -3.45 -61.96 39.37
N LEU A 329 -2.90 -60.98 40.07
CA LEU A 329 -1.62 -61.11 40.79
C LEU A 329 -1.82 -60.81 42.28
N LYS A 330 -1.13 -61.57 43.14
CA LYS A 330 -1.04 -61.27 44.56
C LYS A 330 0.28 -60.56 44.83
N SER A 331 0.24 -59.33 45.31
CA SER A 331 1.43 -58.52 45.60
C SER A 331 1.30 -57.84 46.95
N ASN A 332 2.24 -58.09 47.88
CA ASN A 332 2.28 -57.49 49.21
C ASN A 332 0.95 -57.57 50.00
N GLY A 333 0.25 -58.70 49.91
CA GLY A 333 -1.04 -58.92 50.58
C GLY A 333 -2.26 -58.32 49.87
N LYS A 334 -2.07 -57.63 48.73
CA LYS A 334 -3.12 -57.02 47.91
C LYS A 334 -3.42 -57.83 46.66
N THR A 335 -4.65 -57.74 46.18
CA THR A 335 -5.07 -58.37 44.92
C THR A 335 -4.98 -57.34 43.79
N VAL A 336 -4.14 -57.60 42.79
CA VAL A 336 -3.93 -56.72 41.63
C VAL A 336 -4.58 -57.34 40.41
N ILE A 337 -5.64 -56.70 39.92
CA ILE A 337 -6.24 -57.00 38.62
C ILE A 337 -5.51 -56.14 37.59
N ARG A 338 -4.69 -56.79 36.76
CA ARG A 338 -3.96 -56.12 35.68
C ARG A 338 -4.68 -56.36 34.36
N ILE A 339 -5.05 -55.29 33.68
CA ILE A 339 -5.64 -55.40 32.34
C ILE A 339 -4.50 -55.58 31.34
N MET A 340 -4.42 -56.77 30.76
CA MET A 340 -3.37 -57.20 29.82
C MET A 340 -3.94 -57.11 28.41
N SER A 341 -3.90 -55.91 27.79
CA SER A 341 -4.35 -55.80 26.39
C SER A 341 -3.46 -54.92 25.54
N LYS A 342 -3.19 -55.41 24.33
CA LYS A 342 -2.51 -54.65 23.29
C LYS A 342 -3.46 -53.50 22.90
N SER A 343 -3.08 -52.28 23.25
CA SER A 343 -3.80 -51.04 22.90
C SER A 343 -5.12 -50.79 23.65
N PHE A 344 -5.16 -51.01 24.97
CA PHE A 344 -6.29 -50.60 25.82
C PHE A 344 -6.72 -49.11 25.62
N PHE A 345 -5.72 -48.25 25.42
CA PHE A 345 -5.87 -46.86 25.00
C PHE A 345 -5.18 -46.62 23.65
N ALA A 346 -5.69 -45.68 22.86
CA ALA A 346 -4.93 -45.14 21.73
C ALA A 346 -3.67 -44.40 22.23
N SER A 347 -2.64 -44.32 21.38
CA SER A 347 -1.40 -43.59 21.70
C SER A 347 -1.71 -42.13 22.06
N GLY A 348 -1.17 -41.65 23.18
CA GLY A 348 -1.41 -40.29 23.69
C GLY A 348 -2.85 -39.95 24.11
N SER A 349 -3.74 -40.93 24.22
CA SER A 349 -5.15 -40.73 24.60
C SER A 349 -5.50 -41.39 25.93
N ASP A 350 -6.47 -40.80 26.63
CA ASP A 350 -7.19 -41.31 27.79
C ASP A 350 -8.48 -42.06 27.41
N LYS A 351 -8.87 -42.10 26.13
CA LYS A 351 -10.08 -42.78 25.68
C LYS A 351 -9.87 -44.29 25.58
N ILE A 352 -10.69 -45.04 26.31
CA ILE A 352 -10.73 -46.51 26.30
C ILE A 352 -11.28 -46.98 24.95
N MET A 353 -10.66 -47.98 24.32
CA MET A 353 -11.21 -48.53 23.07
C MET A 353 -12.55 -49.25 23.33
N ILE A 354 -13.49 -49.09 22.40
CA ILE A 354 -14.88 -49.55 22.56
C ILE A 354 -14.99 -51.06 22.89
N GLN A 355 -14.07 -51.85 22.34
CA GLN A 355 -14.01 -53.31 22.55
C GLN A 355 -13.74 -53.72 24.01
N TYR A 356 -13.24 -52.82 24.86
CA TYR A 356 -12.93 -53.14 26.26
C TYR A 356 -14.02 -52.74 27.25
N TYR A 357 -15.07 -52.03 26.83
CA TYR A 357 -16.20 -51.72 27.70
C TYR A 357 -16.87 -52.97 28.28
N PRO A 358 -17.12 -54.06 27.51
CA PRO A 358 -17.67 -55.29 28.07
C PRO A 358 -16.79 -55.95 29.13
N LEU A 359 -15.46 -55.85 28.99
CA LEU A 359 -14.51 -56.35 29.99
C LEU A 359 -14.59 -55.53 31.28
N LEU A 360 -14.61 -54.20 31.16
CA LEU A 360 -14.72 -53.30 32.30
C LEU A 360 -16.06 -53.44 33.02
N ASP A 361 -17.14 -53.71 32.29
CA ASP A 361 -18.46 -54.00 32.86
C ASP A 361 -18.43 -55.25 33.74
N LYS A 362 -17.84 -56.36 33.24
CA LYS A 362 -17.63 -57.57 34.06
C LYS A 362 -16.74 -57.33 35.27
N ILE A 363 -15.65 -56.58 35.10
CA ILE A 363 -14.77 -56.23 36.24
C ILE A 363 -15.57 -55.40 37.25
N SER A 364 -16.36 -54.43 36.81
CA SER A 364 -17.23 -53.63 37.67
C SER A 364 -18.25 -54.49 38.43
N GLN A 365 -18.87 -55.47 37.76
CA GLN A 365 -19.74 -56.44 38.39
C GLN A 365 -19.01 -57.26 39.47
N ALA A 366 -17.79 -57.72 39.19
CA ALA A 366 -16.98 -58.45 40.17
C ALA A 366 -16.62 -57.57 41.39
N LEU A 367 -16.31 -56.30 41.14
CA LEU A 367 -15.96 -55.31 42.16
C LEU A 367 -17.17 -54.87 43.01
N SER A 368 -18.40 -55.06 42.53
CA SER A 368 -19.61 -54.73 43.30
C SER A 368 -19.76 -55.54 44.60
N GLN A 369 -19.14 -56.72 44.66
CA GLN A 369 -19.11 -57.59 45.83
C GLN A 369 -17.95 -57.29 46.79
N VAL A 370 -17.07 -56.35 46.42
CA VAL A 370 -15.89 -55.98 47.20
C VAL A 370 -16.21 -54.75 48.05
N SER A 371 -15.98 -54.89 49.36
CA SER A 371 -16.16 -53.80 50.34
C SER A 371 -14.86 -53.06 50.67
N GLU A 372 -13.71 -53.61 50.25
CA GLU A 372 -12.38 -53.04 50.48
C GLU A 372 -12.08 -51.89 49.53
N ARG A 373 -11.16 -50.99 49.93
CA ARG A 373 -10.79 -49.81 49.13
C ARG A 373 -10.15 -50.21 47.81
N ILE A 374 -10.65 -49.66 46.70
CA ILE A 374 -10.17 -49.96 45.35
C ILE A 374 -9.25 -48.82 44.89
N MET A 375 -8.06 -49.15 44.39
CA MET A 375 -7.12 -48.20 43.81
C MET A 375 -6.88 -48.50 42.34
N VAL A 376 -7.27 -47.59 41.45
CA VAL A 376 -7.02 -47.66 40.01
C VAL A 376 -5.74 -46.89 39.68
N VAL A 377 -4.72 -47.59 39.18
CA VAL A 377 -3.41 -47.02 38.88
C VAL A 377 -3.17 -47.05 37.37
N GLY A 378 -2.94 -45.88 36.78
CA GLY A 378 -2.59 -45.74 35.37
C GLY A 378 -1.08 -45.66 35.18
N HIS A 379 -0.56 -46.37 34.19
CA HIS A 379 0.84 -46.33 33.76
C HIS A 379 0.97 -45.91 32.29
N THR A 380 2.07 -45.23 31.96
CA THR A 380 2.45 -44.87 30.58
C THR A 380 3.78 -45.52 30.21
N ASP A 381 4.12 -45.47 28.92
CA ASP A 381 5.47 -45.78 28.47
C ASP A 381 6.40 -44.57 28.65
N SER A 382 7.70 -44.78 28.39
CA SER A 382 8.72 -43.73 28.51
C SER A 382 8.77 -42.77 27.32
N SER A 383 7.80 -42.82 26.39
CA SER A 383 7.75 -41.83 25.30
C SER A 383 7.21 -40.52 25.87
N PRO A 384 7.94 -39.38 25.75
CA PRO A 384 7.46 -38.11 26.27
C PRO A 384 6.18 -37.66 25.56
N ILE A 385 5.18 -37.22 26.33
CA ILE A 385 4.01 -36.53 25.80
C ILE A 385 4.02 -35.05 26.17
N PHE A 386 3.73 -34.20 25.18
CA PHE A 386 3.45 -32.80 25.37
C PHE A 386 2.36 -32.38 24.39
N SER A 387 1.14 -32.21 24.90
CA SER A 387 -0.02 -31.80 24.10
C SER A 387 -0.84 -30.76 24.86
N ALA A 388 -1.72 -30.04 24.16
CA ALA A 388 -2.62 -29.07 24.79
C ALA A 388 -3.49 -29.68 25.90
N LYS A 389 -3.82 -30.98 25.79
CA LYS A 389 -4.64 -31.70 26.79
C LYS A 389 -3.80 -32.34 27.90
N PHE A 390 -2.60 -32.83 27.58
CA PHE A 390 -1.73 -33.54 28.53
C PHE A 390 -0.33 -32.92 28.52
N PRO A 391 0.01 -32.09 29.52
CA PRO A 391 1.33 -31.50 29.67
C PRO A 391 2.43 -32.51 30.01
N SER A 392 2.09 -33.62 30.66
CA SER A 392 3.06 -34.64 31.08
C SER A 392 2.51 -36.07 31.00
N ASN A 393 3.41 -37.06 31.03
CA ASN A 393 3.04 -38.48 31.16
C ASN A 393 2.31 -38.77 32.47
N TRP A 394 2.59 -38.00 33.52
CA TRP A 394 1.85 -38.07 34.77
C TRP A 394 0.37 -37.70 34.58
N ASP A 395 0.09 -36.58 33.91
CA ASP A 395 -1.27 -36.15 33.60
C ASP A 395 -2.02 -37.16 32.74
N LEU A 396 -1.37 -37.70 31.71
CA LEU A 396 -1.95 -38.74 30.85
C LEU A 396 -2.28 -40.01 31.66
N SER A 397 -1.36 -40.46 32.51
CA SER A 397 -1.55 -41.67 33.33
C SER A 397 -2.68 -41.50 34.35
N LYS A 398 -2.80 -40.33 34.98
CA LYS A 398 -3.89 -39.98 35.89
C LYS A 398 -5.24 -39.90 35.17
N ALA A 399 -5.30 -39.29 34.00
CA ALA A 399 -6.51 -39.19 33.19
C ALA A 399 -7.02 -40.57 32.72
N ARG A 400 -6.10 -41.48 32.38
CA ARG A 400 -6.42 -42.89 32.06
C ARG A 400 -7.02 -43.64 33.25
N ALA A 401 -6.43 -43.48 34.44
CA ALA A 401 -6.94 -44.09 35.66
C ALA A 401 -8.35 -43.57 36.01
N LEU A 402 -8.58 -42.27 35.81
CA LEU A 402 -9.88 -41.64 35.97
C LEU A 402 -10.91 -42.20 34.97
N SER A 403 -10.55 -42.28 33.68
CA SER A 403 -11.44 -42.82 32.63
C SER A 403 -11.89 -44.24 32.92
N VAL A 404 -10.99 -45.09 33.45
CA VAL A 404 -11.35 -46.45 33.89
C VAL A 404 -12.26 -46.40 35.10
N THR A 405 -11.96 -45.55 36.08
CA THR A 405 -12.79 -45.37 37.28
C THR A 405 -14.22 -44.97 36.90
N GLU A 406 -14.38 -44.03 35.97
CA GLU A 406 -15.70 -43.60 35.47
C GLU A 406 -16.47 -44.75 34.84
N VAL A 407 -15.83 -45.58 34.00
CA VAL A 407 -16.49 -46.75 33.41
C VAL A 407 -16.87 -47.78 34.48
N LEU A 408 -16.01 -48.00 35.47
CA LEU A 408 -16.28 -48.94 36.55
C LEU A 408 -17.47 -48.51 37.42
N THR A 409 -17.69 -47.23 37.64
CA THR A 409 -18.80 -46.74 38.48
C THR A 409 -20.10 -46.51 37.72
N ASN A 410 -20.07 -46.48 36.38
CA ASN A 410 -21.23 -46.08 35.58
C ASN A 410 -22.36 -47.12 35.55
N ASN A 411 -22.03 -48.42 35.48
CA ASN A 411 -23.02 -49.47 35.22
C ASN A 411 -23.40 -50.29 36.48
N HIS A 412 -22.51 -50.39 37.47
CA HIS A 412 -22.78 -51.10 38.71
C HIS A 412 -22.49 -50.23 39.93
N LYS A 413 -23.34 -50.39 40.96
CA LYS A 413 -23.16 -49.71 42.24
C LYS A 413 -22.04 -50.40 43.03
N ILE A 414 -20.86 -49.80 43.02
CA ILE A 414 -19.72 -50.25 43.83
C ILE A 414 -19.79 -49.56 45.20
N SER A 415 -19.92 -50.35 46.27
CA SER A 415 -19.98 -49.82 47.65
C SER A 415 -18.63 -49.41 48.20
N ALA A 416 -17.54 -49.93 47.63
CA ALA A 416 -16.18 -49.59 47.99
C ALA A 416 -15.77 -48.17 47.54
N THR A 417 -14.93 -47.53 48.34
CA THR A 417 -14.28 -46.26 47.96
C THR A 417 -13.24 -46.51 46.87
N ILE A 418 -13.46 -45.92 45.69
CA ILE A 418 -12.51 -45.98 44.57
C ILE A 418 -11.63 -44.73 44.55
N VAL A 419 -10.32 -44.94 44.48
CA VAL A 419 -9.32 -43.88 44.34
C VAL A 419 -8.50 -44.14 43.09
N TYR A 420 -8.11 -43.09 42.35
CA TYR A 420 -7.29 -43.21 41.16
C TYR A 420 -5.96 -42.47 41.32
N GLU A 421 -4.88 -43.05 40.79
CA GLU A 421 -3.52 -42.46 40.81
C GLU A 421 -2.87 -42.64 39.42
N GLY A 422 -2.12 -41.63 38.97
CA GLY A 422 -1.26 -41.73 37.80
C GLY A 422 0.19 -41.95 38.22
N ARG A 423 0.87 -42.94 37.65
CA ARG A 423 2.29 -43.25 37.95
C ARG A 423 3.25 -43.03 36.79
N ALA A 424 2.77 -42.48 35.68
CA ALA A 424 3.58 -42.27 34.47
C ALA A 424 4.37 -43.54 34.09
N ASP A 425 5.63 -43.38 33.68
CA ASP A 425 6.58 -44.44 33.33
C ASP A 425 7.49 -44.87 34.49
N THR A 426 7.18 -44.47 35.73
CA THR A 426 8.06 -44.67 36.89
C THR A 426 8.18 -46.12 37.36
N GLN A 427 7.20 -46.97 37.02
CA GLN A 427 7.14 -48.38 37.38
C GLN A 427 6.94 -49.26 36.13
N PRO A 428 7.96 -49.38 35.24
CA PRO A 428 7.86 -50.19 34.03
C PRO A 428 7.85 -51.68 34.39
N MET A 429 6.95 -52.44 33.76
CA MET A 429 6.89 -53.91 33.92
C MET A 429 8.00 -54.59 33.12
N VAL A 430 8.31 -54.05 31.94
CA VAL A 430 9.34 -54.52 31.02
C VAL A 430 10.19 -53.34 30.54
N PRO A 431 11.45 -53.55 30.11
CA PRO A 431 12.27 -52.46 29.57
C PRO A 431 11.60 -51.77 28.38
N ASN A 432 11.57 -50.42 28.35
CA ASN A 432 10.94 -49.63 27.27
C ASN A 432 11.70 -49.64 25.92
N ASN A 433 12.32 -50.77 25.56
CA ASN A 433 13.23 -50.91 24.42
C ASN A 433 12.56 -51.37 23.11
N SER A 434 11.32 -51.85 23.14
CA SER A 434 10.56 -52.26 21.95
C SER A 434 9.14 -51.66 21.95
N SER A 435 8.51 -51.57 20.78
CA SER A 435 7.12 -51.11 20.66
C SER A 435 6.14 -52.01 21.43
N GLU A 436 6.42 -53.32 21.45
CA GLU A 436 5.67 -54.30 22.23
C GLU A 436 5.83 -54.09 23.74
N HIS A 437 7.06 -53.90 24.22
CA HIS A 437 7.30 -53.63 25.64
C HIS A 437 6.71 -52.29 26.10
N LYS A 438 6.79 -51.26 25.25
CA LYS A 438 6.09 -49.98 25.51
C LYS A 438 4.57 -50.18 25.61
N ALA A 439 3.99 -51.03 24.76
CA ALA A 439 2.58 -51.37 24.85
C ALA A 439 2.22 -52.07 26.17
N MET A 440 3.08 -52.96 26.66
CA MET A 440 2.90 -53.62 27.96
C MET A 440 3.02 -52.64 29.15
N ASN A 441 3.82 -51.58 29.01
CA ASN A 441 3.95 -50.54 30.05
C ASN A 441 2.78 -49.55 30.07
N ARG A 442 2.04 -49.39 28.96
CA ARG A 442 0.77 -48.63 28.90
C ARG A 442 -0.39 -49.45 29.49
N ARG A 443 -0.37 -49.68 30.80
CA ARG A 443 -1.31 -50.55 31.50
C ARG A 443 -2.14 -49.81 32.55
N VAL A 444 -3.22 -50.46 32.98
CA VAL A 444 -4.00 -50.06 34.16
C VAL A 444 -4.05 -51.24 35.11
N GLU A 445 -3.80 -50.95 36.38
CA GLU A 445 -3.87 -51.90 37.48
C GLU A 445 -4.97 -51.47 38.43
N ILE A 446 -5.80 -52.41 38.86
CA ILE A 446 -6.80 -52.20 39.89
C ILE A 446 -6.33 -52.98 41.12
N ILE A 447 -6.04 -52.28 42.19
CA ILE A 447 -5.46 -52.83 43.42
C ILE A 447 -6.55 -52.82 44.49
N LEU A 448 -6.79 -53.99 45.08
CA LEU A 448 -7.69 -54.23 46.20
C LEU A 448 -6.86 -54.46 47.46
#